data_AF-A0A7C0Y8G1-F1
#
_entry.id   AF-A0A7C0Y8G1-F1
#
_cell.length_a   1.000
_cell.length_b   1.000
_cell.length_c   1.000
_cell.angle_alpha   90.00
_cell.angle_beta   90.00
_cell.angle_gamma   90.00
#
_symmetry.space_group_name_H-M   'P 1'
#
loop_
_entity.id
_entity.type
_entity.pdbx_description
1 polymer ?
#
loop_
_entity_poly.entity_id
_entity_poly.type
_entity_poly.pdbx_seq_one_letter_code
_entity_poly.pdbx_strand_id
1 'polypeptide(L)' 'LPGQTAEGELGASYEEIDQVLYLYVDLGKPAEEIIRETGIPENKVQAIIRRIQLNEHKRKMPPIAKISKNIEKD' A
#
# COMPACT_ATOMS: atom_id res chain seq x y z
N LEU A 1 -2.15 -8.18 23.29
CA LEU A 1 -2.54 -9.54 23.73
C LEU A 1 -1.39 -10.48 23.40
N PRO A 2 -0.88 -11.29 24.34
CA PRO A 2 0.16 -12.27 24.01
C PRO A 2 -0.46 -13.32 23.08
N GLY A 3 -0.05 -13.33 21.80
CA GLY A 3 -0.55 -14.27 20.79
C GLY A 3 -0.87 -13.70 19.41
N GLN A 4 -0.81 -12.38 19.20
CA GLN A 4 -0.85 -11.82 17.84
C GLN A 4 0.56 -11.79 17.26
N THR A 5 0.90 -12.74 16.39
CA THR A 5 1.95 -12.50 15.40
C THR A 5 1.32 -11.78 14.23
N ALA A 6 1.86 -10.62 13.87
CA ALA A 6 1.38 -9.89 12.70
C ALA A 6 1.40 -10.79 11.46
N GLU A 7 2.35 -11.71 11.35
CA GLU A 7 2.42 -12.69 10.26
C GLU A 7 1.20 -13.61 10.19
N GLY A 8 0.65 -14.02 11.34
CA GLY A 8 -0.58 -14.83 11.42
C GLY A 8 -1.84 -14.06 11.03
N GLU A 9 -1.91 -12.75 11.29
CA GLU A 9 -3.04 -11.88 10.90
C GLU A 9 -2.92 -11.30 9.48
N LEU A 10 -1.70 -11.06 9.02
CA LEU A 10 -1.41 -10.54 7.70
C LEU A 10 -1.43 -11.66 6.65
N GLY A 11 -1.17 -12.91 7.07
CA GLY A 11 -1.03 -14.06 6.19
C GLY A 11 0.25 -14.03 5.36
N ALA A 12 1.24 -13.23 5.78
CA ALA A 12 2.50 -12.98 5.10
C ALA A 12 3.61 -12.72 6.12
N SER A 13 4.82 -13.21 5.86
CA SER A 13 5.98 -12.89 6.70
C SER A 13 6.40 -11.43 6.51
N TYR A 14 7.14 -10.88 7.47
CA TYR A 14 7.67 -9.51 7.31
C TYR A 14 8.59 -9.39 6.10
N GLU A 15 9.39 -10.41 5.81
CA GLU A 15 10.26 -10.42 4.61
C GLU A 15 9.45 -10.37 3.31
N GLU A 16 8.33 -11.10 3.24
CA GLU A 16 7.43 -11.04 2.08
C GLU A 16 6.80 -9.65 1.94
N ILE A 17 6.35 -9.06 3.05
CA ILE A 17 5.73 -7.74 3.07
C ILE A 17 6.73 -6.66 2.65
N ASP A 18 7.95 -6.70 3.18
CA ASP A 18 8.99 -5.71 2.89
C ASP A 18 9.44 -5.76 1.43
N GLN A 19 9.58 -6.96 0.86
CA GLN A 19 9.87 -7.11 -0.58
C GLN A 19 8.77 -6.49 -1.44
N VAL A 20 7.50 -6.78 -1.14
CA VAL A 20 6.37 -6.23 -1.90
C VAL A 20 6.30 -4.71 -1.74
N LEU A 21 6.51 -4.18 -0.53
CA LEU A 21 6.56 -2.74 -0.27
C LEU A 21 7.64 -2.06 -1.10
N TYR A 22 8.88 -2.57 -1.07
CA TYR A 22 9.99 -2.00 -1.83
C TYR A 22 9.70 -1.98 -3.33
N LEU A 23 9.28 -3.12 -3.90
CA LEU A 23 9.04 -3.22 -5.34
C LEU A 23 7.83 -2.40 -5.79
N TYR A 24 6.75 -2.39 -5.01
CA TYR A 24 5.52 -1.70 -5.38
C TYR A 24 5.58 -0.19 -5.10
N VAL A 25 6.10 0.22 -3.95
CA VAL A 25 6.09 1.63 -3.51
C VAL A 25 7.33 2.38 -3.99
N ASP A 26 8.52 1.81 -3.81
CA ASP A 26 9.76 2.52 -4.10
C ASP A 26 10.17 2.37 -5.57
N LEU A 27 9.95 1.19 -6.16
CA LEU A 27 10.28 0.92 -7.57
C LEU A 27 9.09 1.01 -8.54
N GLY A 28 7.86 1.15 -8.03
CA GLY A 28 6.67 1.36 -8.86
C GLY A 28 6.31 0.19 -9.78
N LYS A 29 6.72 -1.03 -9.44
CA LYS A 29 6.51 -2.21 -10.29
C LYS A 29 5.06 -2.69 -10.27
N PRO A 30 4.54 -3.22 -11.39
CA PRO A 30 3.21 -3.83 -11.44
C PRO A 30 3.19 -5.17 -10.68
N ALA A 31 2.00 -5.59 -10.24
CA ALA A 31 1.82 -6.79 -9.42
C ALA A 31 2.36 -8.05 -10.11
N GLU A 32 2.16 -8.19 -11.43
CA GLU A 32 2.61 -9.33 -12.22
C GLU A 32 4.14 -9.47 -12.22
N GLU A 33 4.86 -8.35 -12.24
CA GLU A 33 6.32 -8.34 -12.15
C GLU A 33 6.81 -8.70 -10.74
N ILE A 34 6.13 -8.18 -9.70
CA ILE A 34 6.43 -8.50 -8.31
C ILE A 34 6.27 -10.00 -8.05
N ILE A 35 5.18 -10.59 -8.55
CA ILE A 35 4.92 -12.03 -8.43
C ILE A 35 6.04 -12.84 -9.10
N ARG A 36 6.44 -12.45 -10.32
CA ARG A 36 7.51 -13.11 -11.07
C ARG A 36 8.87 -13.04 -10.38
N GLU A 37 9.20 -11.89 -9.78
CA GLU A 37 10.53 -11.65 -9.18
C GLU A 37 10.67 -12.24 -7.77
N THR A 38 9.60 -12.18 -6.98
CA THR A 38 9.63 -12.65 -5.58
C THR A 38 9.23 -14.11 -5.44
N GLY A 39 8.48 -14.65 -6.40
CA GLY A 39 7.84 -15.96 -6.29
C GLY A 39 6.71 -16.02 -5.26
N ILE A 40 6.32 -14.88 -4.68
CA ILE A 40 5.23 -14.81 -3.71
C ILE A 40 3.89 -15.09 -4.42
N PRO A 41 3.00 -15.91 -3.83
CA PRO A 41 1.70 -16.22 -4.43
C PRO A 41 0.86 -14.98 -4.76
N GLU A 42 0.20 -14.99 -5.91
CA GLU A 42 -0.60 -13.86 -6.42
C GLU A 42 -1.61 -13.34 -5.39
N ASN A 43 -2.37 -14.25 -4.76
CA ASN A 43 -3.35 -13.89 -3.74
C ASN A 43 -2.73 -13.10 -2.59
N LYS A 44 -1.50 -13.43 -2.21
CA LYS A 44 -0.76 -12.77 -1.13
C LYS A 44 -0.24 -11.40 -1.58
N VAL A 45 0.37 -11.30 -2.77
CA VAL A 45 0.82 -10.03 -3.35
C VAL A 45 -0.35 -9.05 -3.49
N GLN A 46 -1.47 -9.51 -4.06
CA GLN A 46 -2.68 -8.71 -4.23
C GLN A 46 -3.27 -8.27 -2.87
N ALA A 47 -3.27 -9.14 -1.86
CA ALA A 47 -3.73 -8.78 -0.52
C ALA A 47 -2.85 -7.68 0.11
N ILE A 48 -1.52 -7.76 -0.04
CA ILE A 48 -0.59 -6.75 0.47
C ILE A 48 -0.78 -5.42 -0.29
N ILE A 49 -0.79 -5.44 -1.63
CA ILE A 49 -1.02 -4.24 -2.46
C ILE A 49 -2.35 -3.57 -2.11
N ARG A 50 -3.42 -4.36 -1.94
CA ARG A 50 -4.72 -3.82 -1.53
C ARG A 50 -4.66 -3.14 -0.15
N ARG A 51 -3.94 -3.71 0.81
CA ARG A 51 -3.71 -3.06 2.12
C ARG A 51 -2.94 -1.75 1.95
N ILE A 52 -1.91 -1.71 1.10
CA ILE A 52 -1.15 -0.49 0.81
C ILE A 52 -2.07 0.60 0.24
N GLN A 53 -2.90 0.26 -0.74
CA GLN A 53 -3.83 1.20 -1.38
C GLN A 53 -4.88 1.74 -0.39
N LEU A 54 -5.50 0.86 0.41
CA LEU A 54 -6.48 1.28 1.42
C LEU A 54 -5.88 2.20 2.50
N ASN A 55 -4.60 2.02 2.80
CA ASN A 55 -3.87 2.82 3.80
C ASN A 55 -3.04 3.95 3.19
N GLU A 56 -3.19 4.25 1.89
CA GLU A 56 -2.38 5.26 1.20
C GLU A 56 -2.51 6.65 1.84
N HIS A 57 -3.68 6.95 2.41
CA HIS A 57 -3.95 8.20 3.14
C HIS A 57 -2.98 8.43 4.32
N LYS A 58 -2.44 7.37 4.94
CA LYS A 58 -1.46 7.49 6.04
C LYS A 58 -0.11 8.04 5.58
N ARG A 59 0.18 7.97 4.28
CA ARG A 59 1.41 8.47 3.67
C ARG A 59 1.25 9.83 3.00
N LYS A 60 0.03 10.37 2.97
CA LYS A 60 -0.28 11.68 2.38
C LYS A 60 -0.55 12.67 3.50
N MET A 61 -0.17 13.94 3.27
CA MET A 61 -0.66 14.99 4.14
C MET A 61 -2.20 15.04 4.10
N PRO A 62 -2.87 15.37 5.21
CA PRO A 62 -4.31 15.58 5.22
C PRO A 62 -4.71 16.54 4.08
N PRO A 63 -5.79 16.23 3.34
CA PRO A 63 -6.21 17.08 2.23
C PRO A 63 -6.61 18.46 2.75
N ILE A 64 -6.03 19.51 2.17
CA ILE A 64 -6.40 20.90 2.45
C ILE A 64 -7.43 21.33 1.39
N ALA A 65 -8.60 21.77 1.84
CA ALA A 65 -9.63 22.27 0.95
C ALA A 65 -9.10 23.48 0.16
N LYS A 66 -9.11 23.38 -1.18
CA LYS A 66 -8.76 24.51 -2.03
C LYS A 66 -9.94 25.47 -2.06
N ILE A 67 -9.76 26.68 -1.55
CA ILE A 67 -10.75 27.75 -1.67
C ILE A 67 -10.53 28.43 -3.02
N SER A 68 -11.40 28.16 -4.00
CA SER A 68 -11.46 28.95 -5.21
C SER A 68 -12.12 30.30 -4.91
N LYS A 69 -11.41 31.40 -5.16
CA LYS A 69 -12.00 32.75 -5.15
C LYS A 69 -13.01 32.88 -6.30
N ASN A 70 -14.27 32.56 -6.05
CA ASN A 70 -15.36 33.20 -6.79
C ASN A 70 -15.55 34.57 -6.13
N ILE A 71 -14.65 35.52 -6.42
CA ILE A 71 -14.94 36.92 -6.13
C ILE A 71 -15.90 37.37 -7.23
N GLU A 72 -17.07 37.81 -6.78
CA GLU A 72 -18.18 38.33 -7.56
C GLU A 72 -17.69 39.23 -8.69
N LYS A 73 -18.17 38.98 -9.91
CA LYS A 73 -18.11 39.98 -10.98
C LYS A 73 -19.25 40.96 -10.73
N ASP A 74 -18.89 42.23 -10.58
CA ASP A 74 -19.77 43.40 -10.63
C ASP A 74 -20.82 43.31 -11.76
#